data_AF-A0A821S813-F1
#
_entry.id   AF-A0A821S813-F1
#
_cell.length_a   1.000
_cell.length_b   1.000
_cell.length_c   1.000
_cell.angle_alpha   90.00
_cell.angle_beta   90.00
_cell.angle_gamma   90.00
#
_symmetry.space_group_name_H-M   'P 1'
#
loop_
_entity.id
_entity.type
_entity.pdbx_description
1 polymer ?
#
loop_
_entity_poly.entity_id
_entity_poly.type
_entity_poly.pdbx_seq_one_letter_code
_entity_poly.pdbx_strand_id
1 'polypeptide(L)'
;MSVTKDKAKEQFKKYEGIHKSMDEQTNTLAALVLTTPEKQSTAPKSVQASGTALQQVEDDSDDVIYTNHFPCSFSLDLTFYHREKRRQFVSDILFAKTIHATAVCWYDEGSCMYSTTNFKDKLPIIYEKEEHGYQRRLTINGPSTTSGTKYLDQSSIRIIETLIKQVLKQQFKVVGSVFYRWDEEADQDGPYNLLTGFKLAMCLTESGPTLNVDTTITRFYPHLDLLAFILERLLKNESSFRGSLLDRHYDQIGNRLKDVEVTTAQSNYEKIYILTGYFSDQLPEKTPIKEQGNLLNYYKHLGFELRYPQLYCVKAYPLGNPQNLVDLPIEFCCLREWQQVKEDENTKPVPAPTVDKRYHSILTAIRYCNFHDDELCKEIQLEVNCQTMMGIPYETLSKRQIILGRQGAFTNPVSIDNMAFIYLAERQQPNARQIQEKLLNNFYDKVIMFK
;
A
#
# COMPACT_ATOMS: atom_id res chain seq x y z
N MET A 1 46.96 -6.67 -11.18
CA MET A 1 45.58 -6.65 -11.70
C MET A 1 44.49 -6.81 -10.62
N SER A 2 44.79 -6.72 -9.31
CA SER A 2 43.78 -6.81 -8.24
C SER A 2 43.36 -5.47 -7.62
N VAL A 3 44.09 -4.37 -7.84
CA VAL A 3 43.89 -3.09 -7.13
C VAL A 3 42.78 -2.21 -7.74
N THR A 4 42.32 -2.49 -8.96
CA THR A 4 41.30 -1.70 -9.66
C THR A 4 39.86 -2.15 -9.41
N LYS A 5 39.62 -3.38 -8.93
CA LYS A 5 38.27 -3.88 -8.64
C LYS A 5 37.69 -3.34 -7.33
N ASP A 6 38.54 -3.06 -6.34
CA ASP A 6 38.08 -2.59 -5.03
C ASP A 6 37.69 -1.11 -5.05
N LYS A 7 38.41 -0.27 -5.80
CA LYS A 7 38.04 1.14 -6.01
C LYS A 7 36.72 1.31 -6.79
N ALA A 8 36.42 0.40 -7.72
CA ALA A 8 35.16 0.42 -8.47
C ALA A 8 33.96 0.02 -7.60
N LYS A 9 34.14 -0.95 -6.68
CA LYS A 9 33.10 -1.33 -5.70
C LYS A 9 32.81 -0.24 -4.67
N GLU A 10 33.84 0.51 -4.28
CA GLU A 10 33.71 1.60 -3.31
C GLU A 10 33.00 2.82 -3.90
N GLN A 11 33.25 3.13 -5.18
CA GLN A 11 32.48 4.14 -5.91
C GLN A 11 31.03 3.72 -6.15
N PHE A 12 30.76 2.44 -6.46
CA PHE A 12 29.39 1.94 -6.64
C PHE A 12 28.54 2.03 -5.37
N LYS A 13 29.12 1.70 -4.20
CA LYS A 13 28.45 1.88 -2.90
C LYS A 13 28.16 3.36 -2.57
N LYS A 14 29.02 4.27 -3.01
CA LYS A 14 28.82 5.72 -2.82
C LYS A 14 27.68 6.26 -3.69
N TYR A 15 27.47 5.71 -4.89
CA TYR A 15 26.35 6.06 -5.76
C TYR A 15 25.02 5.43 -5.33
N GLU A 16 25.00 4.21 -4.79
CA GLU A 16 23.78 3.61 -4.20
C GLU A 16 23.30 4.37 -2.95
N GLY A 17 24.21 4.93 -2.15
CA GLY A 17 23.85 5.77 -1.00
C GLY A 17 23.23 7.11 -1.39
N ILE A 18 23.60 7.66 -2.55
CA ILE A 18 23.05 8.93 -3.08
C ILE A 18 21.67 8.68 -3.73
N HIS A 19 21.48 7.54 -4.41
CA HIS A 19 20.18 7.20 -5.00
C HIS A 19 19.11 6.90 -3.95
N LYS A 20 19.45 6.19 -2.86
CA LYS A 20 18.52 5.96 -1.74
C LYS A 20 18.13 7.25 -0.99
N SER A 21 19.06 8.21 -0.90
CA SER A 21 18.79 9.53 -0.29
C SER A 21 17.92 10.42 -1.17
N MET A 22 17.95 10.25 -2.50
CA MET A 22 17.08 11.00 -3.42
C MET A 22 15.67 10.40 -3.51
N ASP A 23 15.54 9.07 -3.51
CA ASP A 23 14.21 8.43 -3.56
C ASP A 23 13.37 8.68 -2.29
N GLU A 24 14.01 8.90 -1.12
CA GLU A 24 13.31 9.32 0.10
C GLU A 24 12.92 10.80 0.11
N GLN A 25 13.59 11.67 -0.63
CA GLN A 25 13.25 13.11 -0.70
C GLN A 25 12.21 13.43 -1.78
N THR A 26 12.11 12.63 -2.85
CA THR A 26 11.23 12.95 -3.99
C THR A 26 9.75 12.61 -3.75
N ASN A 27 9.41 11.88 -2.68
CA ASN A 27 8.02 11.49 -2.38
C ASN A 27 7.23 12.49 -1.51
N THR A 28 7.77 13.68 -1.21
CA THR A 28 7.15 14.61 -0.25
C THR A 28 6.60 15.92 -0.86
N LEU A 29 6.63 16.09 -2.19
CA LEU A 29 6.13 17.33 -2.82
C LEU A 29 5.31 17.03 -4.07
N ALA A 30 4.06 16.62 -3.88
CA ALA A 30 3.03 16.71 -4.90
C ALA A 30 2.12 17.90 -4.57
N ALA A 31 2.49 19.09 -5.05
CA ALA A 31 1.64 20.28 -5.05
C ALA A 31 0.68 20.22 -6.25
N LEU A 32 -0.59 20.51 -6.01
CA LEU A 32 -1.67 20.47 -6.98
C LEU A 32 -1.79 21.84 -7.69
N VAL A 33 -1.44 21.93 -8.98
CA VAL A 33 -1.61 23.16 -9.77
C VAL A 33 -2.79 23.00 -10.72
N LEU A 34 -3.86 23.78 -10.51
CA LEU A 34 -4.97 23.92 -11.45
C LEU A 34 -4.69 25.14 -12.33
N THR A 35 -4.53 24.96 -13.64
CA THR A 35 -4.53 26.07 -14.61
C THR A 35 -5.74 25.94 -15.51
N THR A 36 -6.55 27.00 -15.58
CA THR A 36 -7.64 27.16 -16.54
C THR A 36 -7.10 27.35 -17.96
N PRO A 37 -7.71 26.74 -19.00
CA PRO A 37 -7.27 26.94 -20.39
C PRO A 37 -7.72 28.28 -20.95
N GLU A 38 -6.79 29.01 -21.59
CA GLU A 38 -7.01 30.27 -22.30
C GLU A 38 -8.04 30.14 -23.43
N LYS A 39 -9.09 30.98 -23.40
CA LYS A 39 -9.98 31.21 -24.54
C LYS A 39 -9.36 32.22 -25.50
N GLN A 40 -9.19 31.82 -26.77
CA GLN A 40 -8.87 32.74 -27.85
C GLN A 40 -10.09 33.59 -28.26
N SER A 41 -9.82 34.88 -28.38
CA SER A 41 -10.70 35.99 -28.79
C SER A 41 -11.22 35.86 -30.22
N THR A 42 -12.54 35.99 -30.41
CA THR A 42 -13.16 36.67 -31.58
C THR A 42 -14.51 37.28 -31.17
N ALA A 43 -14.79 38.49 -31.65
CA ALA A 43 -16.04 39.25 -31.43
C ALA A 43 -16.56 39.79 -32.79
N PRO A 44 -17.77 40.34 -32.90
CA PRO A 44 -19.06 39.89 -32.34
C PRO A 44 -20.18 39.88 -33.41
N LYS A 45 -21.34 39.25 -33.11
CA LYS A 45 -22.67 39.76 -33.51
C LYS A 45 -23.80 39.11 -32.70
N SER A 46 -24.74 39.97 -32.33
CA SER A 46 -25.93 39.87 -31.48
C SER A 46 -26.90 38.72 -31.76
N VAL A 47 -27.62 38.22 -30.73
CA VAL A 47 -29.06 38.43 -30.45
C VAL A 47 -29.43 37.72 -29.13
N GLN A 48 -30.36 38.34 -28.38
CA GLN A 48 -30.86 38.06 -27.03
C GLN A 48 -31.58 36.71 -26.86
N ALA A 49 -31.45 36.08 -25.68
CA ALA A 49 -32.57 35.48 -24.94
C ALA A 49 -32.19 35.16 -23.48
N SER A 50 -32.97 35.76 -22.58
CA SER A 50 -33.29 35.47 -21.17
C SER A 50 -32.94 34.08 -20.58
N GLY A 51 -32.39 34.10 -19.37
CA GLY A 51 -32.39 32.95 -18.45
C GLY A 51 -31.55 33.22 -17.20
N THR A 52 -32.20 33.60 -16.11
CA THR A 52 -31.67 33.86 -14.76
C THR A 52 -30.66 32.81 -14.28
N ALA A 53 -29.40 33.23 -14.08
CA ALA A 53 -28.36 32.47 -13.39
C ALA A 53 -27.88 33.26 -12.16
N LEU A 54 -27.83 32.56 -11.04
CA LEU A 54 -27.27 32.99 -9.76
C LEU A 54 -25.89 33.64 -9.97
N GLN A 55 -25.73 34.86 -9.46
CA GLN A 55 -24.45 35.55 -9.37
C GLN A 55 -23.48 34.67 -8.56
N GLN A 56 -22.53 34.06 -9.26
CA GLN A 56 -21.23 33.74 -8.67
C GLN A 56 -20.54 35.07 -8.41
N VAL A 57 -20.27 35.34 -7.14
CA VAL A 57 -19.28 36.32 -6.73
C VAL A 57 -17.94 35.75 -7.21
N GLU A 58 -17.39 36.33 -8.28
CA GLU A 58 -15.98 36.17 -8.64
C GLU A 58 -15.18 36.83 -7.52
N ASP A 59 -14.66 36.03 -6.60
CA ASP A 59 -13.69 36.48 -5.60
C ASP A 59 -12.30 36.39 -6.24
N ASP A 60 -11.81 37.57 -6.59
CA ASP A 60 -10.57 37.85 -7.29
C ASP A 60 -9.44 37.99 -6.25
N SER A 61 -9.05 36.90 -5.60
CA SER A 61 -7.77 36.74 -4.89
C SER A 61 -7.65 35.35 -4.27
N ASP A 62 -6.71 34.52 -4.74
CA ASP A 62 -5.71 33.86 -3.89
C ASP A 62 -4.90 32.84 -4.72
N ASP A 63 -3.67 33.23 -5.08
CA ASP A 63 -2.61 32.35 -5.63
C ASP A 63 -2.20 31.31 -4.58
N VAL A 64 -3.07 30.32 -4.35
CA VAL A 64 -2.91 29.33 -3.30
C VAL A 64 -2.92 27.93 -3.90
N ILE A 65 -1.91 27.14 -3.53
CA ILE A 65 -1.85 25.71 -3.83
C ILE A 65 -2.40 24.95 -2.62
N TYR A 66 -3.40 24.09 -2.89
CA TYR A 66 -3.89 23.15 -1.89
C TYR A 66 -2.90 22.00 -1.70
N THR A 67 -2.61 21.71 -0.44
CA THR A 67 -1.80 20.57 -0.01
C THR A 67 -2.67 19.37 0.35
N ASN A 68 -2.06 18.27 0.76
CA ASN A 68 -2.76 17.12 1.34
C ASN A 68 -2.86 17.21 2.88
N HIS A 69 -2.59 18.38 3.47
CA HIS A 69 -2.53 18.58 4.91
C HIS A 69 -3.83 19.18 5.45
N PHE A 70 -4.27 18.67 6.58
CA PHE A 70 -5.40 19.16 7.36
C PHE A 70 -4.90 19.70 8.71
N PRO A 71 -5.09 20.99 9.01
CA PRO A 71 -4.73 21.55 10.31
C PRO A 71 -5.41 20.79 11.44
N CYS A 72 -4.66 20.51 12.51
CA CYS A 72 -5.22 19.91 13.72
C CYS A 72 -4.68 20.55 15.00
N SER A 73 -5.41 20.37 16.09
CA SER A 73 -5.06 20.83 17.44
C SER A 73 -5.52 19.80 18.47
N PHE A 74 -4.91 19.82 19.65
CA PHE A 74 -5.23 18.92 20.78
C PHE A 74 -4.72 19.54 22.08
N SER A 75 -5.28 19.10 23.21
CA SER A 75 -4.88 19.53 24.54
C SER A 75 -3.55 18.86 24.97
N LEU A 76 -2.73 19.61 25.70
CA LEU A 76 -1.27 19.42 25.80
C LEU A 76 -0.76 18.96 27.18
N ASP A 77 -1.65 18.51 28.06
CA ASP A 77 -1.28 18.01 29.39
C ASP A 77 -1.42 16.47 29.48
N LEU A 78 -0.89 15.78 28.48
CA LEU A 78 -0.98 14.32 28.40
C LEU A 78 0.25 13.68 29.01
N THR A 79 0.11 13.12 30.21
CA THR A 79 1.19 12.34 30.85
C THR A 79 1.14 10.90 30.37
N PHE A 80 1.97 10.58 29.38
CA PHE A 80 2.03 9.22 28.85
C PHE A 80 2.87 8.29 29.71
N TYR A 81 2.34 7.10 29.95
CA TYR A 81 3.10 5.97 30.45
C TYR A 81 3.57 5.13 29.26
N HIS A 82 4.69 4.42 29.38
CA HIS A 82 5.23 3.56 28.32
C HIS A 82 5.45 2.15 28.86
N ARG A 83 5.21 1.13 28.05
CA ARG A 83 5.41 -0.28 28.38
C ARG A 83 6.25 -0.95 27.28
N GLU A 84 7.04 -1.95 27.63
CA GLU A 84 7.76 -2.76 26.64
C GLU A 84 7.43 -4.26 26.85
N LYS A 85 6.35 -4.83 26.28
CA LYS A 85 6.13 -6.30 26.16
C LYS A 85 5.30 -6.80 24.96
N ARG A 86 5.62 -8.03 24.53
CA ARG A 86 4.96 -8.84 23.48
C ARG A 86 3.55 -9.36 23.88
N ARG A 87 2.56 -9.06 23.03
CA ARG A 87 1.42 -9.90 22.60
C ARG A 87 0.19 -10.19 23.50
N GLN A 88 -0.12 -9.42 24.54
CA GLN A 88 -1.50 -9.41 25.10
C GLN A 88 -1.90 -8.03 25.64
N PHE A 89 -2.52 -7.20 24.81
CA PHE A 89 -2.88 -5.80 25.12
C PHE A 89 -4.24 -5.64 25.82
N VAL A 90 -5.23 -6.49 25.48
CA VAL A 90 -6.60 -6.45 26.03
C VAL A 90 -6.61 -6.70 27.53
N SER A 91 -5.85 -7.72 27.96
CA SER A 91 -5.05 -7.77 29.18
C SER A 91 -5.07 -6.56 30.11
N ASP A 92 -4.21 -5.63 29.70
CA ASP A 92 -3.73 -4.54 30.52
C ASP A 92 -4.64 -3.33 30.46
N ILE A 93 -5.42 -3.18 29.37
CA ILE A 93 -6.49 -2.16 29.28
C ILE A 93 -7.63 -2.51 30.23
N LEU A 94 -8.08 -3.77 30.25
CA LEU A 94 -9.09 -4.22 31.21
C LEU A 94 -8.59 -4.04 32.65
N PHE A 95 -7.31 -4.34 32.90
CA PHE A 95 -6.69 -4.12 34.20
C PHE A 95 -6.59 -2.63 34.58
N ALA A 96 -6.17 -1.76 33.67
CA ALA A 96 -6.15 -0.30 33.90
C ALA A 96 -7.56 0.22 34.24
N LYS A 97 -8.59 -0.24 33.51
CA LYS A 97 -9.99 0.09 33.82
C LYS A 97 -10.47 -0.48 35.16
N THR A 98 -9.95 -1.61 35.63
CA THR A 98 -10.26 -2.10 37.00
C THR A 98 -9.64 -1.23 38.10
N ILE A 99 -8.51 -0.57 37.84
CA ILE A 99 -7.85 0.33 38.80
C ILE A 99 -8.43 1.75 38.73
N HIS A 100 -8.84 2.18 37.54
CA HIS A 100 -9.44 3.48 37.31
C HIS A 100 -10.53 3.36 36.23
N ALA A 101 -11.78 3.25 36.67
CA ALA A 101 -12.91 2.98 35.77
C ALA A 101 -13.07 4.01 34.63
N THR A 102 -12.61 5.25 34.85
CA THR A 102 -12.67 6.34 33.87
C THR A 102 -11.36 6.57 33.12
N ALA A 103 -10.33 5.74 33.32
CA ALA A 103 -9.08 5.94 32.60
C ALA A 103 -9.21 5.59 31.12
N VAL A 104 -8.73 6.52 30.30
CA VAL A 104 -8.63 6.36 28.86
C VAL A 104 -7.21 5.90 28.51
N CYS A 105 -7.11 4.77 27.81
CA CYS A 105 -5.83 4.14 27.46
C CYS A 105 -5.82 3.69 25.99
N TRP A 106 -4.68 3.82 25.34
CA TRP A 106 -4.41 3.30 23.99
C TRP A 106 -3.01 2.69 23.94
N TYR A 107 -2.65 2.01 22.85
CA TYR A 107 -1.39 1.29 22.78
C TYR A 107 -0.80 1.28 21.36
N ASP A 108 0.52 1.06 21.29
CA ASP A 108 1.18 0.70 20.04
C ASP A 108 1.28 -0.82 19.88
N GLU A 109 1.22 -1.31 18.64
CA GLU A 109 1.24 -2.76 18.33
C GLU A 109 2.57 -3.44 18.70
N GLY A 110 3.59 -2.65 19.06
CA GLY A 110 4.85 -3.15 19.55
C GLY A 110 4.69 -3.64 20.98
N SER A 111 4.44 -2.70 21.91
CA SER A 111 4.55 -2.98 23.34
C SER A 111 4.07 -1.89 24.31
N CYS A 112 3.78 -0.68 23.85
CA CYS A 112 3.61 0.51 24.69
C CYS A 112 2.14 0.79 24.95
N MET A 113 1.78 1.14 26.19
CA MET A 113 0.43 1.59 26.53
C MET A 113 0.49 3.00 27.09
N TYR A 114 -0.28 3.90 26.50
CA TYR A 114 -0.38 5.31 26.82
C TYR A 114 -1.72 5.60 27.52
N SER A 115 -1.76 6.65 28.34
CA SER A 115 -2.97 7.10 29.02
C SER A 115 -2.87 8.58 29.35
N THR A 116 -4.02 9.23 29.52
CA THR A 116 -4.15 10.59 30.05
C THR A 116 -4.17 10.60 31.59
N THR A 117 -4.46 9.45 32.20
CA THR A 117 -4.61 9.32 33.66
C THR A 117 -3.26 9.03 34.31
N ASN A 118 -2.91 9.80 35.35
CA ASN A 118 -1.73 9.52 36.16
C ASN A 118 -1.98 8.32 37.10
N PHE A 119 -1.22 7.23 36.88
CA PHE A 119 -1.33 6.03 37.69
C PHE A 119 -0.20 5.85 38.73
N LYS A 120 0.72 6.80 38.88
CA LYS A 120 1.89 6.69 39.76
C LYS A 120 1.53 6.36 41.21
N ASP A 121 0.40 6.88 41.69
CA ASP A 121 -0.01 6.74 43.09
C ASP A 121 -0.88 5.48 43.34
N LYS A 122 -1.33 4.80 42.28
CA LYS A 122 -2.32 3.70 42.35
C LYS A 122 -1.80 2.36 41.84
N LEU A 123 -0.66 2.33 41.14
CA LEU A 123 -0.05 1.10 40.68
C LEU A 123 1.08 0.70 41.63
N PRO A 124 0.92 -0.34 42.46
CA PRO A 124 2.08 -0.95 43.10
C PRO A 124 3.02 -1.43 41.98
N ILE A 125 4.22 -0.85 41.97
CA ILE A 125 5.33 -1.34 41.15
C ILE A 125 5.52 -2.80 41.58
N ILE A 126 5.31 -3.73 40.63
CA ILE A 126 5.38 -5.19 40.75
C ILE A 126 4.03 -5.86 41.02
N TYR A 127 3.33 -6.22 39.94
CA TYR A 127 2.46 -7.38 39.91
C TYR A 127 3.19 -8.52 39.18
N GLU A 128 3.85 -9.39 39.93
CA GLU A 128 4.26 -10.70 39.44
C GLU A 128 3.04 -11.63 39.51
N LYS A 129 2.36 -11.81 38.38
CA LYS A 129 1.46 -12.95 38.23
C LYS A 129 2.08 -13.90 37.22
N GLU A 130 2.56 -15.04 37.71
CA GLU A 130 2.90 -16.18 36.85
C GLU A 130 1.60 -16.73 36.29
N GLU A 131 1.32 -16.41 35.03
CA GLU A 131 0.42 -17.21 34.21
C GLU A 131 1.29 -17.83 33.11
N HIS A 132 1.36 -19.16 33.11
CA HIS A 132 2.10 -19.96 32.11
C HIS A 132 3.63 -19.72 32.09
N GLY A 133 4.25 -19.38 33.23
CA GLY A 133 5.71 -19.25 33.35
C GLY A 133 6.29 -17.91 32.86
N TYR A 134 5.45 -16.90 32.60
CA TYR A 134 5.90 -15.57 32.20
C TYR A 134 5.78 -14.56 33.36
N GLN A 135 6.91 -14.04 33.83
CA GLN A 135 6.94 -12.92 34.79
C GLN A 135 6.45 -11.62 34.14
N ARG A 136 5.51 -10.92 34.78
CA ARG A 136 4.96 -9.63 34.35
C ARG A 136 5.62 -8.51 35.16
N ARG A 137 6.06 -7.44 34.50
CA ARG A 137 6.61 -6.24 35.15
C ARG A 137 6.05 -5.01 34.46
N LEU A 138 5.47 -4.11 35.23
CA LEU A 138 4.98 -2.81 34.80
C LEU A 138 5.96 -1.76 35.30
N THR A 139 6.57 -1.00 34.39
CA THR A 139 7.49 0.09 34.73
C THR A 139 6.88 1.38 34.22
N ILE A 140 6.67 2.33 35.13
CA ILE A 140 6.16 3.66 34.84
C ILE A 140 7.36 4.55 34.50
N ASN A 141 7.60 4.81 33.21
CA ASN A 141 8.49 5.89 32.81
C ASN A 141 7.75 7.23 33.04
N GLY A 142 8.47 8.25 33.53
CA GLY A 142 7.88 9.53 33.96
C GLY A 142 7.12 10.29 32.86
N PRO A 143 6.44 11.40 33.20
CA PRO A 143 5.62 12.15 32.26
C PRO A 143 6.42 12.65 31.07
N SER A 144 5.95 12.35 29.86
CA SER A 144 6.30 13.09 28.65
C SER A 144 5.30 14.23 28.49
N THR A 145 5.70 15.46 28.79
CA THR A 145 4.86 16.64 28.57
C THR A 145 4.88 17.05 27.10
N THR A 146 3.72 17.12 26.46
CA THR A 146 3.58 17.71 25.12
C THR A 146 3.62 19.24 25.27
N SER A 147 4.79 19.86 25.29
CA SER A 147 4.90 21.31 25.58
C SER A 147 4.44 22.18 24.42
N GLY A 148 3.15 22.54 24.35
CA GLY A 148 2.68 23.49 23.35
C GLY A 148 2.75 22.95 21.90
N THR A 149 1.99 23.54 20.98
CA THR A 149 2.18 23.28 19.54
C THR A 149 3.57 23.69 19.02
N LYS A 150 4.33 24.47 19.80
CA LYS A 150 5.64 25.03 19.44
C LYS A 150 6.83 24.08 19.71
N TYR A 151 6.69 23.07 20.57
CA TYR A 151 7.80 22.17 20.95
C TYR A 151 7.33 20.72 21.14
N LEU A 152 6.56 20.18 20.19
CA LEU A 152 6.25 18.74 20.16
C LEU A 152 7.51 17.95 19.78
N ASP A 153 7.94 17.01 20.62
CA ASP A 153 9.02 16.09 20.31
C ASP A 153 8.52 14.91 19.46
N GLN A 154 9.45 14.16 18.86
CA GLN A 154 9.10 12.99 18.03
C GLN A 154 8.31 11.93 18.80
N SER A 155 8.57 11.79 20.11
CA SER A 155 7.85 10.86 20.98
C SER A 155 6.38 11.25 21.08
N SER A 156 6.09 12.52 21.32
CA SER A 156 4.73 13.07 21.40
C SER A 156 3.93 12.85 20.12
N ILE A 157 4.54 13.09 18.95
CA ILE A 157 3.90 12.86 17.64
C ILE A 157 3.54 11.38 17.51
N ARG A 158 4.48 10.47 17.80
CA ARG A 158 4.24 9.03 17.68
C ARG A 158 3.10 8.58 18.60
N ILE A 159 3.02 9.14 19.80
CA ILE A 159 1.98 8.78 20.76
C ILE A 159 0.59 9.20 20.25
N ILE A 160 0.46 10.42 19.75
CA ILE A 160 -0.79 10.92 19.18
C ILE A 160 -1.14 10.15 17.90
N GLU A 161 -0.15 9.87 17.05
CA GLU A 161 -0.35 9.06 15.83
C GLU A 161 -0.85 7.65 16.18
N THR A 162 -0.36 7.03 17.27
CA THR A 162 -0.88 5.73 17.71
C THR A 162 -2.32 5.78 18.20
N LEU A 163 -2.72 6.87 18.87
CA LEU A 163 -4.12 7.10 19.24
C LEU A 163 -4.99 7.19 17.99
N ILE A 164 -4.61 8.03 17.02
CA ILE A 164 -5.33 8.20 15.77
C ILE A 164 -5.44 6.86 15.02
N LYS A 165 -4.35 6.10 14.91
CA LYS A 165 -4.37 4.77 14.28
C LYS A 165 -5.30 3.80 15.03
N GLN A 166 -5.38 3.87 16.35
CA GLN A 166 -6.28 3.02 17.14
C GLN A 166 -7.74 3.39 16.92
N VAL A 167 -8.07 4.68 16.83
CA VAL A 167 -9.40 5.18 16.46
C VAL A 167 -9.80 4.63 15.08
N LEU A 168 -8.93 4.82 14.09
CA LEU A 168 -9.21 4.38 12.73
C LEU A 168 -9.32 2.86 12.61
N LYS A 169 -8.58 2.07 13.39
CA LYS A 169 -8.69 0.60 13.37
C LYS A 169 -10.06 0.07 13.78
N GLN A 170 -10.86 0.86 14.51
CA GLN A 170 -12.22 0.47 14.87
C GLN A 170 -13.19 0.65 13.69
N GLN A 171 -12.87 1.57 12.78
CA GLN A 171 -13.76 2.01 11.69
C GLN A 171 -13.32 1.51 10.31
N PHE A 172 -12.05 1.13 10.16
CA PHE A 172 -11.45 0.78 8.87
C PHE A 172 -10.72 -0.57 8.95
N LYS A 173 -10.66 -1.27 7.82
CA LYS A 173 -9.72 -2.37 7.62
C LYS A 173 -8.34 -1.78 7.39
N VAL A 174 -7.35 -2.25 8.15
CA VAL A 174 -5.94 -1.90 7.94
C VAL A 174 -5.23 -3.01 7.18
N VAL A 175 -4.62 -2.67 6.04
CA VAL A 175 -3.74 -3.57 5.29
C VAL A 175 -2.40 -2.86 5.08
N GLY A 176 -1.35 -3.37 5.72
CA GLY A 176 -0.07 -2.67 5.83
C GLY A 176 -0.23 -1.35 6.58
N SER A 177 0.04 -0.23 5.92
CA SER A 177 -0.12 1.13 6.45
C SER A 177 -1.31 1.90 5.87
N VAL A 178 -2.16 1.22 5.10
CA VAL A 178 -3.29 1.82 4.38
C VAL A 178 -4.60 1.42 5.07
N PHE A 179 -5.49 2.39 5.21
CA PHE A 179 -6.85 2.23 5.74
C PHE A 179 -7.83 2.10 4.58
N TYR A 180 -8.66 1.06 4.61
CA TYR A 180 -9.73 0.80 3.65
C TYR A 180 -11.06 0.73 4.39
N ARG A 181 -12.11 1.23 3.76
CA ARG A 181 -13.45 1.20 4.35
C ARG A 181 -14.09 -0.17 4.18
N TRP A 182 -14.80 -0.63 5.21
CA TRP A 182 -15.52 -1.91 5.17
C TRP A 182 -16.69 -1.90 4.19
N ASP A 183 -17.30 -0.74 4.00
CA ASP A 183 -18.50 -0.51 3.20
C ASP A 183 -18.20 0.15 1.84
N GLU A 184 -16.93 0.14 1.42
CA GLU A 184 -16.56 0.66 0.11
C GLU A 184 -16.99 -0.28 -1.00
N GLU A 185 -17.77 0.25 -1.95
CA GLU A 185 -18.07 -0.45 -3.18
C GLU A 185 -16.81 -0.55 -4.04
N ALA A 186 -16.41 -1.77 -4.39
CA ALA A 186 -15.24 -2.00 -5.20
C ALA A 186 -15.56 -1.92 -6.68
N ASP A 187 -14.80 -1.10 -7.41
CA ASP A 187 -14.82 -1.13 -8.87
C ASP A 187 -14.16 -2.41 -9.39
N GLN A 188 -14.77 -3.09 -10.34
CA GLN A 188 -14.16 -4.26 -10.95
C GLN A 188 -13.05 -3.87 -11.94
N ASP A 189 -11.84 -4.40 -11.77
CA ASP A 189 -10.73 -4.29 -12.72
C ASP A 189 -10.24 -5.68 -13.16
N GLY A 190 -10.75 -6.11 -14.31
CA GLY A 190 -10.47 -7.44 -14.84
C GLY A 190 -10.96 -8.52 -13.87
N PRO A 191 -10.07 -9.40 -13.36
CA PRO A 191 -10.45 -10.40 -12.38
C PRO A 191 -10.52 -9.87 -10.94
N TYR A 192 -10.03 -8.66 -10.67
CA TYR A 192 -9.82 -8.13 -9.32
C TYR A 192 -10.81 -7.01 -8.98
N ASN A 193 -10.82 -6.64 -7.71
CA ASN A 193 -11.56 -5.51 -7.16
C ASN A 193 -10.59 -4.36 -6.86
N LEU A 194 -10.89 -3.15 -7.32
CA LEU A 194 -10.18 -1.92 -6.95
C LEU A 194 -10.84 -1.30 -5.73
N LEU A 195 -10.05 -1.04 -4.70
CA LEU A 195 -10.47 -0.34 -3.49
C LEU A 195 -9.60 0.91 -3.30
N THR A 196 -10.22 2.01 -2.89
CA THR A 196 -9.56 3.28 -2.59
C THR A 196 -9.28 3.36 -1.10
N GLY A 197 -8.03 3.07 -0.73
CA GLY A 197 -7.56 3.30 0.62
C GLY A 197 -6.95 4.69 0.80
N PHE A 198 -6.56 5.00 2.03
CA PHE A 198 -5.73 6.16 2.32
C PHE A 198 -4.65 5.86 3.35
N LYS A 199 -3.55 6.60 3.26
CA LYS A 199 -2.50 6.69 4.26
C LYS A 199 -2.72 7.98 5.05
N LEU A 200 -2.43 7.92 6.34
CA LEU A 200 -2.52 9.06 7.22
C LEU A 200 -1.25 9.15 8.05
N ALA A 201 -0.67 10.35 8.12
CA ALA A 201 0.50 10.65 8.92
C ALA A 201 0.32 11.98 9.63
N MET A 202 0.82 12.08 10.85
CA MET A 202 0.88 13.36 11.58
C MET A 202 2.18 14.07 11.24
N CYS A 203 2.10 15.35 10.88
CA CYS A 203 3.24 16.17 10.50
C CYS A 203 3.27 17.47 11.31
N LEU A 204 4.46 17.88 11.76
CA LEU A 204 4.67 19.23 12.27
C LEU A 204 5.10 20.13 11.12
N THR A 205 4.33 21.20 10.89
CA THR A 205 4.64 22.23 9.91
C THR A 205 4.93 23.55 10.62
N GLU A 206 5.37 24.57 9.89
CA GLU A 206 5.56 25.92 10.43
C GLU A 206 4.25 26.51 10.99
N SER A 207 3.10 26.08 10.43
CA SER A 207 1.76 26.47 10.87
C SER A 207 1.23 25.65 12.06
N GLY A 208 2.00 24.66 12.54
CA GLY A 208 1.62 23.76 13.63
C GLY A 208 1.37 22.31 13.19
N PRO A 209 0.73 21.48 14.04
CA PRO A 209 0.46 20.11 13.70
C PRO A 209 -0.62 19.99 12.61
N THR A 210 -0.42 19.01 11.72
CA THR A 210 -1.31 18.71 10.61
C THR A 210 -1.44 17.19 10.43
N LEU A 211 -2.54 16.75 9.85
CA LEU A 211 -2.70 15.39 9.32
C LEU A 211 -2.51 15.42 7.82
N ASN A 212 -1.48 14.74 7.33
CA ASN A 212 -1.29 14.48 5.91
C ASN A 212 -2.09 13.24 5.52
N VAL A 213 -2.98 13.37 4.54
CA VAL A 213 -3.81 12.28 4.03
C VAL A 213 -3.55 12.09 2.54
N ASP A 214 -3.18 10.87 2.16
CA ASP A 214 -2.98 10.55 0.75
C ASP A 214 -3.74 9.29 0.36
N THR A 215 -4.48 9.36 -0.74
CA THR A 215 -5.31 8.25 -1.23
C THR A 215 -4.53 7.35 -2.17
N THR A 216 -4.83 6.06 -2.12
CA THR A 216 -4.22 5.05 -2.98
C THR A 216 -5.29 4.10 -3.48
N ILE A 217 -5.20 3.69 -4.74
CA ILE A 217 -6.09 2.70 -5.33
C ILE A 217 -5.31 1.39 -5.41
N THR A 218 -5.84 0.31 -4.84
CA THR A 218 -5.16 -0.98 -4.75
C THR A 218 -6.05 -2.10 -5.22
N ARG A 219 -5.46 -3.12 -5.86
CA ARG A 219 -6.17 -4.33 -6.28
C ARG A 219 -6.25 -5.34 -5.14
N PHE A 220 -7.43 -5.89 -4.97
CA PHE A 220 -7.74 -6.96 -4.05
C PHE A 220 -8.37 -8.15 -4.77
N TYR A 221 -8.11 -9.34 -4.25
CA TYR A 221 -8.89 -10.51 -4.61
C TYR A 221 -10.33 -10.33 -4.09
N PRO A 222 -11.36 -10.62 -4.90
CA PRO A 222 -12.74 -10.58 -4.44
C PRO A 222 -12.99 -11.71 -3.43
N HIS A 223 -13.92 -11.51 -2.50
CA HIS A 223 -14.38 -12.59 -1.62
C HIS A 223 -15.30 -13.53 -2.41
N LEU A 224 -14.71 -14.57 -2.99
CA LEU A 224 -15.40 -15.56 -3.82
C LEU A 224 -14.82 -16.96 -3.57
N ASP A 225 -15.65 -17.98 -3.76
CA ASP A 225 -15.20 -19.36 -3.89
C ASP A 225 -14.14 -19.44 -5.00
N LEU A 226 -13.11 -20.25 -4.78
CA LEU A 226 -11.97 -20.33 -5.69
C LEU A 226 -12.40 -20.77 -7.10
N LEU A 227 -13.34 -21.72 -7.18
CA LEU A 227 -13.89 -22.18 -8.46
C LEU A 227 -14.68 -21.07 -9.15
N ALA A 228 -15.53 -20.34 -8.42
CA ALA A 228 -16.30 -19.20 -8.95
C ALA A 228 -15.35 -18.12 -9.48
N PHE A 229 -14.32 -17.75 -8.71
CA PHE A 229 -13.29 -16.83 -9.16
C PHE A 229 -12.58 -17.29 -10.45
N ILE A 230 -12.20 -18.56 -10.53
CA ILE A 230 -11.55 -19.12 -11.73
C ILE A 230 -12.48 -19.00 -12.95
N LEU A 231 -13.73 -19.43 -12.81
CA LEU A 231 -14.67 -19.50 -13.93
C LEU A 231 -15.18 -18.12 -14.36
N GLU A 232 -15.59 -17.28 -13.42
CA GLU A 232 -16.22 -15.98 -13.66
C GLU A 232 -15.19 -14.89 -13.95
N ARG A 233 -14.11 -14.84 -13.15
CA ARG A 233 -13.17 -13.70 -13.14
C ARG A 233 -11.93 -13.96 -14.00
N LEU A 234 -11.29 -15.12 -13.83
CA LEU A 234 -10.05 -15.44 -14.54
C LEU A 234 -10.28 -15.89 -15.99
N LEU A 235 -11.15 -16.89 -16.19
CA LEU A 235 -11.39 -17.49 -17.50
C LEU A 235 -12.58 -16.89 -18.24
N LYS A 236 -13.50 -16.21 -17.54
CA LYS A 236 -14.75 -15.64 -18.08
C LYS A 236 -15.58 -16.65 -18.88
N ASN A 237 -15.68 -17.88 -18.38
CA ASN A 237 -16.22 -19.04 -19.10
C ASN A 237 -17.28 -19.84 -18.31
N GLU A 238 -17.88 -19.25 -17.26
CA GLU A 238 -18.82 -19.94 -16.37
C GLU A 238 -19.96 -20.68 -17.11
N SER A 239 -20.63 -20.02 -18.07
CA SER A 239 -21.75 -20.60 -18.82
C SER A 239 -21.40 -21.84 -19.65
N SER A 240 -20.13 -21.98 -20.02
CA SER A 240 -19.60 -23.06 -20.85
C SER A 240 -18.96 -24.18 -20.03
N PHE A 241 -18.88 -24.03 -18.70
CA PHE A 241 -18.31 -25.04 -17.83
C PHE A 241 -19.19 -26.30 -17.82
N ARG A 242 -18.56 -27.47 -18.03
CA ARG A 242 -19.22 -28.78 -18.07
C ARG A 242 -18.57 -29.78 -17.10
N GLY A 243 -17.89 -29.28 -16.07
CA GLY A 243 -17.26 -30.11 -15.04
C GLY A 243 -15.80 -30.46 -15.28
N SER A 244 -15.16 -29.93 -16.33
CA SER A 244 -13.73 -30.09 -16.58
C SER A 244 -13.10 -28.84 -17.19
N LEU A 245 -11.78 -28.69 -17.00
CA LEU A 245 -10.95 -27.63 -17.58
C LEU A 245 -9.95 -28.24 -18.57
N LEU A 246 -9.56 -27.46 -19.58
CA LEU A 246 -8.47 -27.84 -20.49
C LEU A 246 -7.13 -27.78 -19.77
N ASP A 247 -6.21 -28.69 -20.09
CA ASP A 247 -4.88 -28.79 -19.45
C ASP A 247 -4.14 -27.44 -19.42
N ARG A 248 -4.13 -26.72 -20.55
CA ARG A 248 -3.52 -25.38 -20.68
C ARG A 248 -4.04 -24.35 -19.67
N HIS A 249 -5.26 -24.50 -19.17
CA HIS A 249 -5.83 -23.56 -18.21
C HIS A 249 -5.24 -23.77 -16.82
N TYR A 250 -4.86 -25.00 -16.44
CA TYR A 250 -4.29 -25.25 -15.12
C TYR A 250 -2.95 -24.52 -14.94
N ASP A 251 -2.08 -24.50 -15.95
CA ASP A 251 -0.83 -23.73 -15.91
C ASP A 251 -1.08 -22.22 -15.78
N GLN A 252 -2.04 -21.70 -16.56
CA GLN A 252 -2.41 -20.28 -16.53
C GLN A 252 -3.01 -19.87 -15.17
N ILE A 253 -3.91 -20.69 -14.63
CA ILE A 253 -4.54 -20.47 -13.33
C ILE A 253 -3.49 -20.56 -12.22
N GLY A 254 -2.64 -21.59 -12.27
CA GLY A 254 -1.60 -21.84 -11.28
C GLY A 254 -0.64 -20.67 -11.14
N ASN A 255 -0.14 -20.14 -12.25
CA ASN A 255 0.73 -18.97 -12.25
C ASN A 255 0.07 -17.73 -11.63
N ARG A 256 -1.23 -17.50 -11.87
CA ARG A 256 -1.97 -16.35 -11.32
C ARG A 256 -2.37 -16.48 -9.87
N LEU A 257 -2.46 -17.71 -9.37
CA LEU A 257 -2.87 -18.03 -8.01
C LEU A 257 -1.70 -18.39 -7.10
N LYS A 258 -0.46 -18.30 -7.59
CA LYS A 258 0.72 -18.55 -6.78
C LYS A 258 0.80 -17.58 -5.60
N ASP A 259 1.09 -18.13 -4.42
CA ASP A 259 1.16 -17.42 -3.14
C ASP A 259 -0.16 -16.75 -2.70
N VAL A 260 -1.28 -17.11 -3.33
CA VAL A 260 -2.62 -16.67 -2.90
C VAL A 260 -3.05 -17.46 -1.67
N GLU A 261 -3.69 -16.78 -0.73
CA GLU A 261 -4.19 -17.38 0.50
C GLU A 261 -5.65 -17.79 0.31
N VAL A 262 -5.96 -19.03 0.66
CA VAL A 262 -7.32 -19.57 0.61
C VAL A 262 -7.71 -20.14 1.96
N THR A 263 -9.00 -20.10 2.23
CA THR A 263 -9.60 -20.76 3.38
C THR A 263 -10.38 -21.99 2.93
N THR A 264 -10.52 -22.96 3.83
CA THR A 264 -11.26 -24.21 3.55
C THR A 264 -12.34 -24.42 4.60
N ALA A 265 -13.54 -24.81 4.14
CA ALA A 265 -14.72 -24.99 4.99
C ALA A 265 -14.77 -26.33 5.75
N GLN A 266 -13.67 -27.10 5.75
CA GLN A 266 -13.67 -28.52 6.14
C GLN A 266 -13.63 -28.76 7.65
N SER A 267 -13.50 -27.72 8.47
CA SER A 267 -13.49 -27.83 9.92
C SER A 267 -14.19 -26.65 10.58
N ASN A 268 -14.61 -26.82 11.84
CA ASN A 268 -15.15 -25.76 12.70
C ASN A 268 -14.19 -24.57 12.89
N TYR A 269 -12.92 -24.72 12.47
CA TYR A 269 -11.93 -23.67 12.40
C TYR A 269 -11.56 -23.42 10.95
N GLU A 270 -11.56 -22.15 10.55
CA GLU A 270 -11.13 -21.73 9.23
C GLU A 270 -9.61 -21.90 9.11
N LYS A 271 -9.18 -22.92 8.37
CA LYS A 271 -7.75 -23.15 8.10
C LYS A 271 -7.33 -22.35 6.89
N ILE A 272 -6.24 -21.60 7.04
CA ILE A 272 -5.62 -20.80 5.97
C ILE A 272 -4.51 -21.62 5.31
N TYR A 273 -4.56 -21.71 3.99
CA TYR A 273 -3.57 -22.35 3.14
C TYR A 273 -3.01 -21.35 2.13
N ILE A 274 -1.73 -21.50 1.77
CA ILE A 274 -1.10 -20.75 0.69
C ILE A 274 -0.98 -21.66 -0.53
N LEU A 275 -1.48 -21.20 -1.67
CA LEU A 275 -1.43 -21.91 -2.94
C LEU A 275 0.00 -21.88 -3.51
N THR A 276 0.49 -23.03 -3.96
CA THR A 276 1.85 -23.15 -4.55
C THR A 276 1.93 -22.65 -6.00
N GLY A 277 0.78 -22.47 -6.64
CA GLY A 277 0.66 -22.22 -8.08
C GLY A 277 0.74 -23.48 -8.95
N TYR A 278 0.71 -24.67 -8.34
CA TYR A 278 0.66 -25.95 -9.06
C TYR A 278 -0.64 -26.71 -8.74
N PHE A 279 -1.04 -27.57 -9.67
CA PHE A 279 -2.14 -28.51 -9.49
C PHE A 279 -1.62 -29.91 -9.16
N SER A 280 -2.50 -30.77 -8.66
CA SER A 280 -2.21 -32.18 -8.41
C SER A 280 -1.91 -32.90 -9.73
N ASP A 281 -0.97 -33.84 -9.70
CA ASP A 281 -0.61 -34.64 -10.88
C ASP A 281 -1.68 -35.70 -11.23
N GLN A 282 -2.64 -35.89 -10.32
CA GLN A 282 -3.69 -36.89 -10.38
C GLN A 282 -5.03 -36.30 -9.95
N LEU A 283 -6.12 -36.85 -10.49
CA LEU A 283 -7.48 -36.54 -10.08
C LEU A 283 -7.76 -37.00 -8.64
N PRO A 284 -8.72 -36.39 -7.93
CA PRO A 284 -9.08 -36.75 -6.54
C PRO A 284 -9.32 -38.24 -6.28
N GLU A 285 -9.86 -38.97 -7.26
CA GLU A 285 -10.11 -40.42 -7.16
C GLU A 285 -8.82 -41.25 -7.12
N LYS A 286 -7.72 -40.70 -7.68
CA LYS A 286 -6.42 -41.37 -7.78
C LYS A 286 -5.40 -40.84 -6.76
N THR A 287 -5.61 -39.65 -6.21
CA THR A 287 -4.74 -39.05 -5.18
C THR A 287 -4.78 -39.87 -3.89
N PRO A 288 -3.69 -40.52 -3.47
CA PRO A 288 -3.69 -41.44 -2.33
C PRO A 288 -3.75 -40.70 -1.00
N ILE A 289 -4.63 -41.15 -0.11
CA ILE A 289 -4.70 -40.68 1.28
C ILE A 289 -4.54 -41.89 2.19
N LYS A 290 -3.63 -41.77 3.17
CA LYS A 290 -3.38 -42.83 4.16
C LYS A 290 -4.69 -43.16 4.88
N GLU A 291 -5.00 -44.43 5.03
CA GLU A 291 -6.20 -44.94 5.74
C GLU A 291 -7.55 -44.74 5.02
N GLN A 292 -7.75 -43.66 4.24
CA GLN A 292 -9.01 -43.42 3.49
C GLN A 292 -8.97 -43.84 2.01
N GLY A 293 -7.84 -44.38 1.55
CA GLY A 293 -7.65 -44.86 0.18
C GLY A 293 -7.32 -43.73 -0.79
N ASN A 294 -8.28 -42.85 -1.07
CA ASN A 294 -8.10 -41.71 -1.95
C ASN A 294 -8.74 -40.42 -1.42
N LEU A 295 -8.40 -39.28 -2.03
CA LEU A 295 -8.90 -37.96 -1.64
C LEU A 295 -10.42 -37.87 -1.79
N LEU A 296 -11.00 -38.41 -2.87
CA LEU A 296 -12.46 -38.42 -3.07
C LEU A 296 -13.20 -39.09 -1.88
N ASN A 297 -12.72 -40.27 -1.44
CA ASN A 297 -13.27 -40.99 -0.30
C ASN A 297 -13.02 -40.28 1.02
N TYR A 298 -11.84 -39.66 1.18
CA TYR A 298 -11.53 -38.84 2.36
C TYR A 298 -12.57 -37.74 2.57
N TYR A 299 -12.89 -36.95 1.53
CA TYR A 299 -13.92 -35.90 1.63
C TYR A 299 -15.31 -36.48 1.84
N LYS A 300 -15.65 -37.59 1.19
CA LYS A 300 -16.93 -38.27 1.39
C LYS A 300 -17.12 -38.73 2.83
N HIS A 301 -16.06 -39.23 3.49
CA HIS A 301 -16.08 -39.61 4.90
C HIS A 301 -16.24 -38.40 5.85
N LEU A 302 -15.76 -37.22 5.44
CA LEU A 302 -15.99 -35.96 6.16
C LEU A 302 -17.40 -35.38 5.94
N GLY A 303 -18.23 -36.00 5.12
CA GLY A 303 -19.59 -35.53 4.80
C GLY A 303 -19.64 -34.54 3.64
N PHE A 304 -18.57 -34.40 2.86
CA PHE A 304 -18.50 -33.53 1.68
C PHE A 304 -18.50 -34.35 0.38
N GLU A 305 -19.34 -33.96 -0.58
CA GLU A 305 -19.40 -34.59 -1.91
C GLU A 305 -18.86 -33.64 -2.98
N LEU A 306 -17.86 -34.08 -3.75
CA LEU A 306 -17.30 -33.30 -4.85
C LEU A 306 -18.25 -33.30 -6.05
N ARG A 307 -18.68 -32.13 -6.50
CA ARG A 307 -19.58 -32.01 -7.67
C ARG A 307 -18.82 -32.19 -8.98
N TYR A 308 -17.53 -31.85 -9.00
CA TYR A 308 -16.66 -31.90 -10.15
C TYR A 308 -15.39 -32.72 -9.83
N PRO A 309 -15.52 -34.06 -9.65
CA PRO A 309 -14.38 -34.92 -9.35
C PRO A 309 -13.36 -35.04 -10.51
N GLN A 310 -13.69 -34.49 -11.68
CA GLN A 310 -12.82 -34.42 -12.85
C GLN A 310 -11.88 -33.19 -12.85
N LEU A 311 -11.94 -32.34 -11.81
CA LEU A 311 -11.00 -31.25 -11.62
C LEU A 311 -9.78 -31.73 -10.83
N TYR A 312 -8.58 -31.30 -11.27
CA TYR A 312 -7.38 -31.44 -10.45
C TYR A 312 -7.49 -30.57 -9.19
N CYS A 313 -6.84 -31.03 -8.12
CA CYS A 313 -6.74 -30.26 -6.88
C CYS A 313 -5.68 -29.18 -6.99
N VAL A 314 -5.80 -28.11 -6.21
CA VAL A 314 -4.72 -27.15 -6.04
C VAL A 314 -3.73 -27.66 -4.99
N LYS A 315 -2.43 -27.60 -5.29
CA LYS A 315 -1.39 -27.88 -4.30
C LYS A 315 -1.20 -26.67 -3.41
N ALA A 316 -1.32 -26.87 -2.11
CA ALA A 316 -1.21 -25.82 -1.12
C ALA A 316 -0.43 -26.29 0.11
N TYR A 317 -0.07 -25.36 1.00
CA TYR A 317 0.50 -25.68 2.31
C TYR A 317 -0.16 -24.82 3.40
N PRO A 318 -0.34 -25.35 4.63
CA PRO A 318 -0.88 -24.56 5.74
C PRO A 318 -0.01 -23.33 6.02
N LEU A 319 -0.64 -22.20 6.35
CA LEU A 319 0.06 -20.99 6.75
C LEU A 319 1.04 -21.28 7.90
N GLY A 320 2.33 -20.98 7.70
CA GLY A 320 3.40 -21.25 8.67
C GLY A 320 4.04 -22.65 8.59
N ASN A 321 3.60 -23.54 7.70
CA ASN A 321 4.21 -24.85 7.50
C ASN A 321 4.39 -25.19 6.00
N PRO A 322 5.37 -24.57 5.32
CA PRO A 322 5.59 -24.75 3.88
C PRO A 322 6.08 -26.14 3.47
N GLN A 323 6.54 -26.96 4.42
CA GLN A 323 7.00 -28.33 4.15
C GLN A 323 5.83 -29.32 4.04
N ASN A 324 4.65 -28.97 4.55
CA ASN A 324 3.49 -29.82 4.54
C ASN A 324 2.58 -29.51 3.33
N LEU A 325 2.93 -30.08 2.18
CA LEU A 325 2.13 -29.95 0.97
C LEU A 325 0.88 -30.83 1.05
N VAL A 326 -0.25 -30.27 0.63
CA VAL A 326 -1.56 -30.93 0.57
C VAL A 326 -2.25 -30.64 -0.75
N ASP A 327 -3.09 -31.58 -1.19
CA ASP A 327 -3.98 -31.41 -2.33
C ASP A 327 -5.37 -31.00 -1.84
N LEU A 328 -5.84 -29.82 -2.28
CA LEU A 328 -7.15 -29.29 -1.92
C LEU A 328 -8.07 -29.26 -3.16
N PRO A 329 -9.28 -29.84 -3.09
CA PRO A 329 -10.27 -29.66 -4.14
C PRO A 329 -10.65 -28.18 -4.27
N ILE A 330 -10.65 -27.69 -5.52
CA ILE A 330 -10.92 -26.29 -5.85
C ILE A 330 -12.28 -25.83 -5.29
N GLU A 331 -13.28 -26.72 -5.33
CA GLU A 331 -14.65 -26.46 -4.86
C GLU A 331 -14.78 -26.14 -3.37
N PHE A 332 -13.80 -26.54 -2.56
CA PHE A 332 -13.83 -26.34 -1.10
C PHE A 332 -12.83 -25.31 -0.62
N CYS A 333 -12.31 -24.49 -1.54
CA CYS A 333 -11.44 -23.37 -1.26
C CYS A 333 -12.17 -22.05 -1.51
N CYS A 334 -12.00 -21.07 -0.62
CA CYS A 334 -12.47 -19.70 -0.78
C CYS A 334 -11.30 -18.73 -0.73
N LEU A 335 -11.32 -17.68 -1.56
CA LEU A 335 -10.29 -16.63 -1.50
C LEU A 335 -10.39 -15.87 -0.19
N ARG A 336 -9.25 -15.69 0.47
CA ARG A 336 -9.20 -14.93 1.71
C ARG A 336 -9.54 -13.46 1.45
N GLU A 337 -10.41 -12.90 2.26
CA GLU A 337 -10.75 -11.47 2.19
C GLU A 337 -9.52 -10.58 2.45
N TRP A 338 -9.55 -9.39 1.87
CA TRP A 338 -8.55 -8.34 2.09
C TRP A 338 -7.11 -8.73 1.71
N GLN A 339 -6.96 -9.66 0.78
CA GLN A 339 -5.67 -9.99 0.18
C GLN A 339 -5.37 -9.06 -1.00
N GLN A 340 -4.28 -8.29 -0.89
CA GLN A 340 -3.77 -7.46 -1.99
C GLN A 340 -3.17 -8.34 -3.08
N VAL A 341 -3.42 -7.96 -4.33
CA VAL A 341 -2.77 -8.54 -5.50
C VAL A 341 -1.35 -8.00 -5.56
N LYS A 342 -0.35 -8.89 -5.58
CA LYS A 342 1.04 -8.49 -5.80
C LYS A 342 1.19 -8.04 -7.25
N GLU A 343 1.69 -6.83 -7.46
CA GLU A 343 1.99 -6.36 -8.82
C GLU A 343 3.14 -7.19 -9.40
N ASP A 344 2.91 -7.73 -10.59
CA ASP A 344 3.89 -8.43 -11.41
C ASP A 344 3.93 -7.80 -12.83
N GLU A 345 4.83 -8.31 -13.68
CA GLU A 345 4.96 -7.85 -15.08
C GLU A 345 3.66 -8.00 -15.90
N ASN A 346 2.72 -8.83 -15.45
CA ASN A 346 1.45 -9.08 -16.13
C ASN A 346 0.30 -8.18 -15.64
N THR A 347 0.46 -7.53 -14.49
CA THR A 347 -0.50 -6.55 -13.98
C THR A 347 -0.26 -5.17 -14.58
N LYS A 348 -1.26 -4.63 -15.29
CA LYS A 348 -1.20 -3.25 -15.78
C LYS A 348 -1.20 -2.28 -14.60
N PRO A 349 -0.43 -1.19 -14.62
CA PRO A 349 -0.53 -0.16 -13.59
C PRO A 349 -1.96 0.34 -13.44
N VAL A 350 -2.39 0.61 -12.20
CA VAL A 350 -3.67 1.26 -11.96
C VAL A 350 -3.60 2.70 -12.51
N PRO A 351 -4.55 3.14 -13.36
CA PRO A 351 -4.54 4.51 -13.86
C PRO A 351 -4.58 5.53 -12.72
N ALA A 352 -3.69 6.52 -12.79
CA ALA A 352 -3.70 7.60 -11.81
C ALA A 352 -5.01 8.40 -11.93
N PRO A 353 -5.66 8.78 -10.81
CA PRO A 353 -6.83 9.64 -10.84
C PRO A 353 -6.46 11.03 -11.38
N THR A 354 -7.46 11.72 -11.95
CA THR A 354 -7.29 13.14 -12.26
C THR A 354 -7.09 13.94 -10.98
N VAL A 355 -6.48 15.12 -11.12
CA VAL A 355 -6.23 16.06 -10.04
C VAL A 355 -7.50 16.32 -9.20
N ASP A 356 -8.61 16.66 -9.85
CA ASP A 356 -9.89 16.93 -9.17
C ASP A 356 -10.46 15.71 -8.44
N LYS A 357 -10.35 14.52 -9.07
CA LYS A 357 -10.82 13.27 -8.44
C LYS A 357 -9.98 12.92 -7.22
N ARG A 358 -8.66 13.11 -7.29
CA ARG A 358 -7.76 12.90 -6.14
C ARG A 358 -8.09 13.88 -5.01
N TYR A 359 -8.29 15.15 -5.32
CA TYR A 359 -8.68 16.18 -4.35
C TYR A 359 -9.95 15.78 -3.58
N HIS A 360 -11.01 15.42 -4.31
CA HIS A 360 -12.26 14.97 -3.69
C HIS A 360 -12.11 13.67 -2.92
N SER A 361 -11.31 12.72 -3.41
CA SER A 361 -11.05 11.46 -2.71
C SER A 361 -10.38 11.69 -1.35
N ILE A 362 -9.36 12.57 -1.29
CA ILE A 362 -8.67 12.89 -0.03
C ILE A 362 -9.61 13.61 0.95
N LEU A 363 -10.38 14.61 0.48
CA LEU A 363 -11.39 15.29 1.31
C LEU A 363 -12.43 14.31 1.85
N THR A 364 -12.82 13.35 1.03
CA THR A 364 -13.79 12.32 1.40
C THR A 364 -13.19 11.38 2.47
N ALA A 365 -11.94 10.95 2.30
CA ALA A 365 -11.23 10.10 3.26
C ALA A 365 -11.11 10.74 4.66
N ILE A 366 -10.69 12.01 4.74
CA ILE A 366 -10.55 12.68 6.05
C ILE A 366 -11.90 12.91 6.73
N ARG A 367 -12.98 13.14 5.97
CA ARG A 367 -14.33 13.29 6.51
C ARG A 367 -14.85 11.99 7.09
N TYR A 368 -14.57 10.85 6.45
CA TYR A 368 -14.94 9.54 6.97
C TYR A 368 -14.22 9.15 8.26
N CYS A 369 -13.06 9.75 8.55
CA CYS A 369 -12.37 9.49 9.82
C CYS A 369 -13.18 9.95 11.04
N ASN A 370 -14.09 10.93 10.86
CA ASN A 370 -15.02 11.45 11.86
C ASN A 370 -14.44 11.56 13.29
N PHE A 371 -13.27 12.19 13.41
CA PHE A 371 -12.55 12.29 14.69
C PHE A 371 -13.35 12.99 15.79
N HIS A 372 -14.36 13.80 15.43
CA HIS A 372 -15.15 14.56 16.39
C HIS A 372 -16.00 13.68 17.33
N ASP A 373 -16.49 12.53 16.85
CA ASP A 373 -17.42 11.70 17.61
C ASP A 373 -16.75 10.66 18.51
N ASP A 374 -15.46 10.38 18.26
CA ASP A 374 -14.70 9.33 18.95
C ASP A 374 -14.31 9.71 20.39
N GLU A 375 -14.43 8.77 21.33
CA GLU A 375 -14.13 8.99 22.76
C GLU A 375 -12.65 9.29 23.02
N LEU A 376 -11.73 8.61 22.32
CA LEU A 376 -10.28 8.84 22.47
C LEU A 376 -9.90 10.21 21.93
N CYS A 377 -10.51 10.64 20.82
CA CYS A 377 -10.29 11.97 20.27
C CYS A 377 -10.84 13.06 21.19
N LYS A 378 -12.03 12.86 21.79
CA LYS A 378 -12.61 13.79 22.78
C LYS A 378 -11.74 13.94 24.01
N GLU A 379 -11.18 12.85 24.51
CA GLU A 379 -10.30 12.85 25.69
C GLU A 379 -9.10 13.79 25.51
N ILE A 380 -8.46 13.75 24.34
CA ILE A 380 -7.32 14.63 24.03
C ILE A 380 -7.75 15.96 23.40
N GLN A 381 -9.06 16.22 23.29
CA GLN A 381 -9.63 17.38 22.61
C GLN A 381 -9.07 17.56 21.18
N LEU A 382 -8.96 16.46 20.43
CA LEU A 382 -8.46 16.48 19.06
C LEU A 382 -9.49 17.17 18.16
N GLU A 383 -9.07 18.29 17.58
CA GLU A 383 -9.82 18.97 16.52
C GLU A 383 -9.04 18.86 15.21
N VAL A 384 -9.74 18.51 14.14
CA VAL A 384 -9.18 18.42 12.79
C VAL A 384 -10.09 19.20 11.86
N ASN A 385 -9.54 20.14 11.09
CA ASN A 385 -10.30 20.79 10.03
C ASN A 385 -10.44 19.82 8.86
N CYS A 386 -11.59 19.14 8.76
CA CYS A 386 -11.89 18.19 7.66
C CYS A 386 -12.68 18.84 6.49
N GLN A 387 -12.86 20.16 6.51
CA GLN A 387 -13.67 20.85 5.50
C GLN A 387 -12.86 21.18 4.26
N THR A 388 -11.66 21.71 4.47
CA THR A 388 -10.75 22.18 3.42
C THR A 388 -9.32 21.74 3.70
N MET A 389 -8.59 21.45 2.62
CA MET A 389 -7.15 21.26 2.70
C MET A 389 -6.44 22.57 2.99
N MET A 390 -5.28 22.51 3.65
CA MET A 390 -4.43 23.67 3.86
C MET A 390 -3.95 24.21 2.51
N GLY A 391 -4.31 25.47 2.24
CA GLY A 391 -3.77 26.25 1.15
C GLY A 391 -2.48 26.95 1.55
N ILE A 392 -1.48 26.91 0.68
CA ILE A 392 -0.22 27.63 0.85
C ILE A 392 -0.04 28.62 -0.31
N PRO A 393 0.30 29.89 -0.05
CA PRO A 393 0.62 30.84 -1.11
C PRO A 393 1.81 30.34 -1.93
N TYR A 394 1.74 30.48 -3.24
CA TYR A 394 2.84 30.07 -4.11
C TYR A 394 3.28 31.22 -5.02
N GLU A 395 4.55 31.17 -5.42
CA GLU A 395 5.09 32.05 -6.45
C GLU A 395 5.58 31.19 -7.61
N THR A 396 5.13 31.51 -8.83
CA THR A 396 5.64 30.85 -10.02
C THR A 396 6.96 31.50 -10.42
N LEU A 397 8.05 30.77 -10.26
CA LEU A 397 9.36 31.23 -10.73
C LEU A 397 9.31 31.51 -12.24
N SER A 398 9.89 32.64 -12.65
CA SER A 398 10.02 33.00 -14.06
C SER A 398 10.72 31.88 -14.85
N LYS A 399 10.26 31.62 -16.08
CA LYS A 399 10.88 30.62 -16.96
C LYS A 399 12.39 30.87 -17.06
N ARG A 400 13.17 29.82 -16.82
CA ARG A 400 14.63 29.90 -16.98
C ARG A 400 14.97 30.22 -18.43
N GLN A 401 15.87 31.16 -18.64
CA GLN A 401 16.41 31.42 -19.97
C GLN A 401 17.31 30.26 -20.39
N ILE A 402 16.94 29.58 -21.47
CA ILE A 402 17.76 28.54 -22.08
C ILE A 402 18.70 29.22 -23.07
N ILE A 403 19.98 29.25 -22.72
CA ILE A 403 21.03 29.75 -23.61
C ILE A 403 21.30 28.66 -24.65
N LEU A 404 21.05 28.97 -25.92
CA LEU A 404 21.41 28.11 -27.05
C LEU A 404 22.71 28.60 -27.69
N GLY A 405 23.37 27.71 -28.42
CA GLY A 405 24.46 28.05 -29.32
C GLY A 405 24.02 28.94 -30.48
N ARG A 406 24.98 29.39 -31.30
CA ARG A 406 24.70 30.25 -32.47
C ARG A 406 23.64 29.60 -33.37
N GLN A 407 22.70 30.41 -33.85
CA GLN A 407 21.60 29.97 -34.74
C GLN A 407 20.71 28.86 -34.14
N GLY A 408 20.59 28.79 -32.81
CA GLY A 408 19.77 27.77 -32.14
C GLY A 408 20.44 26.39 -32.04
N ALA A 409 21.75 26.30 -32.34
CA ALA A 409 22.52 25.07 -32.15
C ALA A 409 22.72 24.74 -30.67
N PHE A 410 23.26 23.56 -30.37
CA PHE A 410 23.79 23.27 -29.03
C PHE A 410 24.89 24.28 -28.67
N THR A 411 24.97 24.67 -27.39
CA THR A 411 25.96 25.64 -26.89
C THR A 411 27.39 25.19 -27.15
N ASN A 412 27.64 23.88 -27.05
CA ASN A 412 28.91 23.23 -27.37
C ASN A 412 28.65 22.06 -28.33
N PRO A 413 28.58 22.30 -29.65
CA PRO A 413 28.38 21.22 -30.61
C PRO A 413 29.61 20.31 -30.64
N VAL A 414 29.40 19.00 -30.51
CA VAL A 414 30.45 17.99 -30.69
C VAL A 414 30.38 17.47 -32.12
N SER A 415 31.50 17.54 -32.85
CA SER A 415 31.62 16.86 -34.14
C SER A 415 31.81 15.37 -33.89
N ILE A 416 30.91 14.54 -34.41
CA ILE A 416 31.04 13.09 -34.37
C ILE A 416 31.47 12.63 -35.76
N ASP A 417 32.77 12.55 -35.98
CA ASP A 417 33.34 12.18 -37.27
C ASP A 417 33.27 10.66 -37.53
N ASN A 418 33.09 9.87 -36.45
CA ASN A 418 33.12 8.42 -36.46
C ASN A 418 32.03 7.86 -35.52
N MET A 419 30.94 7.34 -36.09
CA MET A 419 29.87 6.69 -35.34
C MET A 419 29.52 5.35 -35.99
N ALA A 420 29.37 4.30 -35.20
CA ALA A 420 28.91 2.99 -35.66
C ALA A 420 27.61 2.61 -34.95
N PHE A 421 26.60 2.24 -35.73
CA PHE A 421 25.38 1.64 -35.21
C PHE A 421 25.42 0.13 -35.48
N ILE A 422 25.34 -0.67 -34.42
CA ILE A 422 25.23 -2.12 -34.55
C ILE A 422 23.80 -2.49 -34.20
N TYR A 423 23.01 -2.83 -35.21
CA TYR A 423 21.63 -3.25 -35.04
C TYR A 423 21.59 -4.77 -34.87
N LEU A 424 21.17 -5.24 -33.70
CA LEU A 424 20.96 -6.66 -33.45
C LEU A 424 19.46 -6.96 -33.44
N ALA A 425 18.88 -7.19 -34.62
CA ALA A 425 17.56 -7.81 -34.70
C ALA A 425 17.72 -9.31 -34.42
N GLU A 426 16.88 -9.87 -33.55
CA GLU A 426 16.97 -11.27 -33.05
C GLU A 426 17.05 -12.34 -34.15
N ARG A 427 16.67 -12.03 -35.39
CA ARG A 427 16.69 -12.97 -36.52
C ARG A 427 17.97 -12.95 -37.38
N GLN A 428 18.99 -12.16 -37.04
CA GLN A 428 20.21 -11.99 -37.87
C GLN A 428 21.53 -12.40 -37.17
N GLN A 429 21.45 -13.24 -36.12
CA GLN A 429 22.62 -13.57 -35.28
C GLN A 429 23.84 -14.24 -35.95
N PRO A 430 23.78 -15.03 -37.04
CA PRO A 430 24.97 -15.74 -37.51
C PRO A 430 26.10 -14.81 -37.99
N ASN A 431 25.75 -13.67 -38.61
CA ASN A 431 26.72 -12.75 -39.20
C ASN A 431 27.04 -11.54 -38.31
N ALA A 432 26.26 -11.32 -37.25
CA ALA A 432 26.41 -10.16 -36.36
C ALA A 432 27.78 -10.13 -35.66
N ARG A 433 28.29 -11.29 -35.21
CA ARG A 433 29.63 -11.40 -34.59
C ARG A 433 30.76 -11.06 -35.55
N GLN A 434 30.71 -11.54 -36.80
CA GLN A 434 31.72 -11.23 -37.81
C GLN A 434 31.69 -9.76 -38.25
N ILE A 435 30.50 -9.15 -38.32
CA ILE A 435 30.35 -7.72 -38.64
C ILE A 435 30.88 -6.87 -37.47
N GLN A 436 30.58 -7.25 -36.23
CA GLN A 436 31.12 -6.59 -35.02
C GLN A 436 32.66 -6.66 -34.98
N GLU A 437 33.26 -7.82 -35.23
CA GLU A 437 34.72 -7.99 -35.25
C GLU A 437 35.39 -7.21 -36.39
N LYS A 438 34.80 -7.19 -37.59
CA LYS A 438 35.31 -6.38 -38.72
C LYS A 438 35.22 -4.88 -38.45
N LEU A 439 34.14 -4.42 -37.82
CA LEU A 439 33.99 -3.00 -37.46
C LEU A 439 34.97 -2.61 -36.36
N LEU A 440 35.08 -3.39 -35.28
CA LEU A 440 36.05 -3.15 -34.20
C LEU A 440 37.48 -3.05 -34.75
N ASN A 441 37.88 -3.97 -35.62
CA ASN A 441 39.22 -3.97 -36.23
C ASN A 441 39.48 -2.73 -37.11
N ASN A 442 38.46 -2.19 -37.80
CA ASN A 442 38.60 -0.98 -38.61
C ASN A 442 38.57 0.32 -37.78
N PHE A 443 37.95 0.32 -36.59
CA PHE A 443 37.90 1.50 -35.72
C PHE A 443 39.13 1.63 -34.81
N TYR A 444 39.83 0.53 -34.50
CA TYR A 444 41.05 0.56 -33.68
C TYR A 444 42.17 1.43 -34.27
N ASP A 445 42.21 1.63 -35.60
CA ASP A 445 43.24 2.45 -36.26
C ASP A 445 43.01 3.97 -36.13
N LYS A 446 41.84 4.42 -35.62
CA LYS A 446 41.49 5.86 -35.53
C LYS A 446 41.01 6.36 -34.18
N VAL A 447 40.99 5.52 -33.14
CA VAL A 447 40.59 5.95 -31.78
C VAL A 447 41.82 6.22 -30.92
N ILE A 448 42.08 7.49 -30.60
CA ILE A 448 42.93 7.85 -29.46
C ILE A 448 42.15 7.49 -28.19
N MET A 449 42.51 6.35 -27.60
CA MET A 449 42.05 5.97 -26.27
C MET A 449 42.68 6.93 -25.24
N PHE A 450 41.88 7.85 -24.70
CA PHE A 450 42.24 8.46 -23.41
C PHE A 450 42.13 7.39 -22.34
N LYS A 451 43.25 7.12 -21.66
CA LYS A 451 43.34 6.19 -20.53
C LYS A 451 42.86 6.83 -19.24
#